data_AF-A0A7Y4WFL3-F1
#
_entry.id   AF-A0A7Y4WFL3-F1
#
_cell.length_a   1.000
_cell.length_b   1.000
_cell.length_c   1.000
_cell.angle_alpha   90.00
_cell.angle_beta   90.00
_cell.angle_gamma   90.00
#
_symmetry.space_group_name_H-M   'P 1'
#
loop_
_entity.id
_entity.type
_entity.pdbx_description
1 polymer ?
#
loop_
_entity_poly.entity_id
_entity_poly.type
_entity_poly.pdbx_seq_one_letter_code
_entity_poly.pdbx_strand_id
1 'polypeptide(L)'
;MMTCHEVSMLVATGGLAGAPLMRRLFVRMHLAMCGHCRTFRQQVDTIARAARAAGLAFERELPEDFEAKVVQRLLPLGEGGR
;
A
#
# COMPACT_ATOMS: atom_id res chain seq x y z
N MET A 1 -8.52 9.62 -22.43
CA MET A 1 -9.44 8.99 -21.46
C MET A 1 -8.65 7.96 -20.68
N MET A 2 -8.61 8.03 -19.35
CA MET A 2 -8.06 6.93 -18.55
C MET A 2 -9.09 5.82 -18.44
N THR A 3 -8.64 4.59 -18.63
CA THR A 3 -9.45 3.39 -18.52
C THR A 3 -9.70 3.02 -17.06
N CYS A 4 -10.76 2.26 -16.79
CA CYS A 4 -11.04 1.74 -15.45
C CYS A 4 -9.85 0.94 -14.88
N HIS A 5 -9.13 0.20 -15.74
CA HIS A 5 -7.95 -0.59 -15.36
C HIS A 5 -6.79 0.29 -14.87
N GLU A 6 -6.48 1.37 -15.58
CA GLU A 6 -5.41 2.29 -15.15
C GLU A 6 -5.76 2.98 -13.82
N VAL A 7 -7.03 3.34 -13.64
CA VAL A 7 -7.51 3.95 -12.41
C VAL A 7 -7.47 2.96 -11.25
N SER A 8 -7.92 1.72 -11.44
CA SER A 8 -7.88 0.69 -10.40
C SER A 8 -6.45 0.36 -9.99
N MET A 9 -5.52 0.26 -10.95
CA MET A 9 -4.10 0.03 -10.66
C MET A 9 -3.48 1.17 -9.84
N LEU A 10 -3.77 2.43 -10.19
CA LEU A 10 -3.28 3.59 -9.42
C LEU A 10 -3.86 3.67 -8.01
N VAL A 11 -5.13 3.29 -7.85
CA VAL A 11 -5.79 3.25 -6.54
C VAL A 11 -5.21 2.13 -5.68
N ALA A 12 -5.02 0.93 -6.23
CA ALA A 12 -4.51 -0.23 -5.50
C ALA A 12 -3.05 -0.05 -5.02
N THR A 13 -2.21 0.59 -5.85
CA THR A 13 -0.78 0.78 -5.57
C THR A 13 -0.48 2.02 -4.71
N GLY A 14 -1.49 2.84 -4.39
CA GLY A 14 -1.26 4.12 -3.71
C GLY A 14 -0.53 5.18 -4.56
N GLY A 15 -0.34 4.93 -5.86
CA GLY A 15 0.44 5.80 -6.77
C GLY A 15 -0.14 7.21 -6.98
N LEU A 16 -1.34 7.49 -6.47
CA LEU A 16 -1.99 8.81 -6.50
C LEU A 16 -1.29 9.89 -5.66
N ALA A 17 -0.52 9.50 -4.63
CA ALA A 17 0.17 10.45 -3.76
C ALA A 17 1.34 11.13 -4.47
N GLY A 18 2.12 10.38 -5.25
CA GLY A 18 3.27 10.89 -6.02
C GLY A 18 2.96 11.27 -7.47
N ALA A 19 1.70 11.15 -7.91
CA ALA A 19 1.33 11.42 -9.30
C ALA A 19 1.30 12.93 -9.62
N PRO A 20 1.66 13.35 -10.86
CA PRO A 20 1.48 14.71 -11.33
C PRO A 20 0.03 15.20 -11.19
N LEU A 21 -0.16 16.50 -10.95
CA LEU A 21 -1.47 17.10 -10.65
C LEU A 21 -2.54 16.79 -11.71
N MET A 22 -2.19 16.83 -13.00
CA MET A 22 -3.11 16.47 -14.09
C MET A 22 -3.61 15.03 -13.97
N ARG A 23 -2.73 14.10 -13.60
CA ARG A 23 -3.09 12.69 -13.42
C ARG A 23 -4.03 12.50 -12.23
N ARG A 24 -3.83 13.26 -11.16
CA ARG A 24 -4.75 13.29 -10.01
C ARG A 24 -6.14 13.82 -10.42
N LEU A 25 -6.19 14.85 -11.27
CA LEU A 25 -7.43 15.41 -11.77
C LEU A 25 -8.21 14.41 -12.64
N PHE A 26 -7.54 13.73 -13.58
CA PHE A 26 -8.18 12.72 -14.42
C PHE A 26 -8.76 11.57 -13.60
N VAL A 27 -8.05 11.10 -12.57
CA VAL A 27 -8.55 10.05 -11.68
C VAL A 27 -9.77 10.55 -10.88
N ARG A 28 -9.74 11.78 -10.36
CA ARG A 28 -10.90 12.38 -9.67
C ARG A 28 -12.12 12.45 -10.58
N MET A 29 -11.93 12.91 -11.81
CA MET A 29 -12.99 12.96 -12.82
C MET A 29 -13.55 11.55 -13.09
N HIS A 30 -12.69 10.55 -13.27
CA HIS A 30 -13.12 9.18 -13.52
C HIS A 30 -13.93 8.61 -12.35
N LEU A 31 -13.50 8.83 -11.10
CA LEU A 31 -14.23 8.39 -9.90
C LEU A 31 -15.59 9.10 -9.72
N ALA A 32 -15.72 10.33 -10.24
CA ALA A 32 -16.99 11.05 -10.25
C ALA A 32 -18.00 10.44 -11.25
N MET A 33 -17.51 9.85 -12.35
CA MET A 33 -18.37 9.30 -13.41
C MET A 33 -18.55 7.78 -13.35
N CYS A 34 -17.59 7.04 -12.81
CA CYS A 34 -17.60 5.58 -12.75
C CYS A 34 -17.92 5.08 -11.34
N GLY A 35 -19.11 4.50 -11.17
CA GLY A 35 -19.54 3.90 -9.90
C GLY A 35 -18.66 2.73 -9.44
N HIS A 36 -18.23 1.86 -10.36
CA HIS A 36 -17.39 0.70 -10.05
C HIS A 36 -16.05 1.12 -9.44
N CYS A 37 -15.36 2.08 -10.06
CA CYS A 37 -14.08 2.58 -9.55
C CYS A 37 -14.24 3.32 -8.21
N ARG A 38 -15.39 3.95 -7.97
CA ARG A 38 -15.71 4.55 -6.66
C ARG A 38 -15.87 3.50 -5.58
N THR A 39 -16.62 2.43 -5.83
CA THR A 39 -16.78 1.31 -4.89
C THR A 39 -15.45 0.62 -4.63
N PHE A 40 -14.67 0.36 -5.68
CA PHE A 40 -13.33 -0.23 -5.54
C PHE A 40 -12.42 0.63 -4.65
N ARG A 41 -12.40 1.96 -4.84
CA ARG A 41 -11.66 2.86 -3.96
C ARG A 41 -12.09 2.75 -2.50
N GLN A 42 -13.40 2.69 -2.23
CA GLN A 42 -13.91 2.54 -0.87
C GLN A 42 -13.49 1.20 -0.24
N GLN A 43 -13.45 0.12 -1.02
CA GLN A 43 -12.96 -1.19 -0.57
C GLN A 43 -11.48 -1.11 -0.18
N VAL A 44 -10.64 -0.55 -1.06
CA VAL A 44 -9.20 -0.36 -0.79
C VAL A 44 -8.98 0.51 0.44
N ASP A 45 -9.70 1.62 0.59
CA ASP A 45 -9.60 2.49 1.76
C ASP A 45 -10.01 1.77 3.05
N THR A 46 -11.00 0.86 2.98
CA THR A 46 -11.44 0.04 4.12
C THR A 46 -10.38 -0.98 4.53
N ILE A 47 -9.80 -1.70 3.56
CA ILE A 47 -8.69 -2.63 3.80
C ILE A 47 -7.51 -1.88 4.42
N ALA A 48 -7.14 -0.72 3.87
CA ALA A 48 -6.03 0.07 4.36
C ALA A 48 -6.24 0.56 5.82
N ARG A 49 -7.48 0.95 6.17
CA ARG A 49 -7.82 1.30 7.56
C ARG A 49 -7.71 0.09 8.49
N ALA A 50 -8.27 -1.05 8.10
CA ALA A 50 -8.19 -2.28 8.89
C ALA A 50 -6.74 -2.73 9.09
N ALA A 51 -5.91 -2.69 8.05
CA ALA A 51 -4.49 -3.02 8.12
C ALA A 51 -3.73 -2.10 9.06
N ARG A 52 -3.98 -0.78 9.03
CA ARG A 52 -3.39 0.18 9.98
C ARG A 52 -3.84 -0.07 11.41
N ALA A 53 -5.13 -0.30 11.63
CA ALA A 53 -5.66 -0.60 12.95
C ALA A 53 -5.07 -1.91 13.52
N ALA A 54 -4.92 -2.94 12.69
CA ALA A 54 -4.23 -4.16 13.06
C ALA A 54 -2.75 -3.88 13.38
N GLY A 55 -2.07 -3.09 12.55
CA GLY A 55 -0.68 -2.65 12.76
C GLY A 55 -0.47 -1.97 14.12
N LEU A 56 -1.35 -1.04 14.50
CA LEU A 56 -1.31 -0.39 15.81
C LEU A 56 -1.56 -1.38 16.97
N ALA A 57 -2.40 -2.40 16.77
CA ALA A 57 -2.56 -3.47 17.75
C ALA A 57 -1.29 -4.35 17.88
N PHE A 58 -0.45 -4.37 16.84
CA PHE A 58 0.87 -5.00 16.86
C PHE A 58 1.99 -4.07 17.38
N GLU A 59 1.75 -2.77 17.59
CA GLU A 59 2.62 -1.86 18.36
C GLU A 59 2.56 -2.17 19.87
N ARG A 60 2.63 -3.47 20.21
CA ARG A 60 3.24 -3.89 21.47
C ARG A 60 4.71 -3.51 21.40
N GLU A 61 5.31 -3.15 22.54
CA GLU A 61 6.76 -3.07 22.68
C GLU A 61 7.40 -4.24 21.94
N LEU A 62 8.29 -3.92 20.99
CA LEU A 62 9.11 -4.93 20.35
C LEU A 62 9.80 -5.70 21.47
N PRO A 63 9.76 -7.06 21.46
CA PRO A 63 10.53 -7.84 22.40
C PRO A 63 11.98 -7.34 22.39
N GLU A 64 12.62 -7.27 23.56
CA GLU A 64 14.01 -6.79 23.69
C GLU A 64 14.98 -7.54 22.76
N ASP A 65 14.62 -8.77 22.36
CA ASP A 65 15.38 -9.62 21.45
C ASP A 65 15.01 -9.50 19.96
N PHE A 66 14.13 -8.57 19.58
CA PHE A 66 13.66 -8.40 18.21
C PHE A 66 14.81 -8.09 17.25
N GLU A 67 15.69 -7.15 17.61
CA GLU A 67 16.85 -6.77 16.79
C GLU A 67 17.79 -7.96 16.57
N ALA A 68 18.11 -8.70 17.64
CA ALA A 68 18.93 -9.91 17.57
C ALA A 68 18.33 -10.98 16.65
N LYS A 69 17.00 -11.19 16.70
CA LYS A 69 16.28 -12.12 15.82
C LYS A 69 16.28 -11.67 14.36
N VAL A 70 16.16 -10.37 14.09
CA VAL A 70 16.19 -9.84 12.72
C VAL A 70 17.59 -10.01 12.13
N VAL A 71 18.64 -9.65 12.88
CA VAL A 71 20.04 -9.83 12.48
C VAL A 71 20.34 -11.30 12.19
N GLN A 72 19.94 -12.21 13.08
CA GLN A 72 20.13 -13.66 12.90
C GLN A 72 19.45 -14.20 11.62
N ARG A 73 18.28 -13.66 11.25
CA ARG A 73 17.53 -14.07 10.05
C ARG A 73 18.06 -13.45 8.76
N LEU A 74 18.69 -12.28 8.83
CA LEU A 74 19.27 -11.60 7.66
C LEU A 74 20.71 -12.06 7.37
N LEU A 75 21.42 -12.62 8.36
CA LEU A 75 22.80 -13.08 8.19
C LEU A 75 23.06 -14.32 7.31
N PRO A 76 22.13 -15.23 6.94
CA PRO A 76 22.48 -16.39 6.12
C PRO A 76 22.48 -16.11 4.60
N LEU A 77 22.63 -14.87 4.15
CA LEU A 77 22.89 -14.55 2.73
C LEU A 77 24.32 -14.04 2.46
N GLY A 78 25.18 -14.00 3.48
CA GLY A 78 26.46 -13.29 3.42
C GLY A 78 27.73 -14.14 3.26
N GLU A 79 27.72 -15.45 3.47
CA GLU A 79 28.97 -16.24 3.43
C GLU A 79 28.79 -17.58 2.70
N GLY A 80 29.03 -17.55 1.40
CA GLY A 80 29.03 -18.72 0.52
C GLY A 80 29.79 -18.42 -0.78
N GLY A 81 31.08 -18.09 -0.68
CA GLY A 81 31.94 -17.88 -1.84
C GLY A 81 33.41 -18.07 -1.45
N ARG A 82 33.84 -19.32 -1.45
CA ARG A 82 35.25 -19.74 -1.39
C ARG A 82 35.84 -19.67 -2.79
#